data_AF-A0AAV5VKX9-F1
#
_entry.id   AF-A0AAV5VKX9-F1
#
_cell.length_a   1.000
_cell.length_b   1.000
_cell.length_c   1.000
_cell.angle_alpha   90.00
_cell.angle_beta   90.00
_cell.angle_gamma   90.00
#
_symmetry.space_group_name_H-M   'P 1'
#
loop_
_entity.id
_entity.type
_entity.pdbx_description
1 polymer ?
#
loop_
_entity_poly.entity_id
_entity_poly.type
_entity_poly.pdbx_seq_one_letter_code
_entity_poly.pdbx_strand_id
1 'polypeptide(L)'
;TSYIIICSLIRQTFLAYFSTLILIVAIDRWIATRVWSWYESQATSTVIFFFAQESFLISVASGCAVLLVYGEIRLPDAVWSRGNSIIIILHGYLFVYRRNLSEMRIIKKGAVIHTYSVARTFQLNENIALMKMLLRIAGPLVAATTPAFLFYSVFFLTPPNIGYDGIRYFSVGMYDLWLAVYAYFMLICVPIIDAVINTN
;
A
#
# COMPACT_ATOMS: atom_id res chain seq x y z
N THR A 1 24.12 -16.78 -12.40
CA THR A 1 23.20 -15.87 -13.13
C THR A 1 21.75 -16.05 -12.73
N SER A 2 21.20 -17.27 -12.71
CA SER A 2 19.79 -17.52 -12.38
C SER A 2 19.36 -17.03 -10.98
N TYR A 3 20.20 -17.21 -9.95
CA TYR A 3 19.89 -16.76 -8.60
C TYR A 3 19.70 -15.24 -8.47
N ILE A 4 20.52 -14.43 -9.16
CA ILE A 4 20.43 -12.96 -9.12
C ILE A 4 19.11 -12.48 -9.72
N ILE A 5 18.66 -13.13 -10.80
CA ILE A 5 17.38 -12.83 -11.46
C ILE A 5 16.22 -13.17 -10.51
N ILE A 6 16.24 -14.35 -9.90
CA ILE A 6 15.20 -14.79 -8.96
C ILE A 6 15.12 -13.84 -7.76
N CYS A 7 16.26 -13.49 -7.14
CA CYS A 7 16.29 -12.53 -6.03
C CYS A 7 15.75 -11.15 -6.45
N SER A 8 16.05 -10.71 -7.67
CA SER A 8 15.56 -9.43 -8.20
C SER A 8 14.05 -9.46 -8.42
N LEU A 9 13.50 -10.57 -8.94
CA LEU A 9 12.06 -10.77 -9.09
C LEU A 9 11.36 -10.74 -7.74
N ILE A 10 11.83 -11.51 -6.76
CA ILE A 10 11.25 -11.55 -5.41
C ILE A 10 11.23 -10.14 -4.80
N ARG A 11 12.36 -9.42 -4.87
CA ARG A 11 12.45 -8.05 -4.34
C ARG A 11 11.44 -7.13 -5.02
N GLN A 12 11.36 -7.15 -6.35
CA GLN A 12 10.47 -6.25 -7.08
C GLN A 12 9.00 -6.60 -6.87
N THR A 13 8.64 -7.90 -6.82
CA THR A 13 7.30 -8.35 -6.49
C THR A 13 6.90 -7.92 -5.09
N PHE A 14 7.78 -8.11 -4.09
CA PHE A 14 7.54 -7.68 -2.73
C PHE A 14 7.27 -6.18 -2.65
N LEU A 15 8.12 -5.35 -3.26
CA LEU A 15 7.95 -3.89 -3.27
C LEU A 15 6.64 -3.47 -3.95
N ALA A 16 6.33 -4.05 -5.11
CA ALA A 16 5.09 -3.74 -5.84
C ALA A 16 3.85 -4.17 -5.04
N TYR A 17 3.86 -5.37 -4.47
CA TYR A 17 2.79 -5.89 -3.62
C TYR A 17 2.50 -4.97 -2.44
N PHE A 18 3.51 -4.65 -1.62
CA PHE A 18 3.30 -3.85 -0.42
C PHE A 18 2.96 -2.39 -0.72
N SER A 19 3.47 -1.83 -1.83
CA SER A 19 3.09 -0.48 -2.26
C SER A 19 1.61 -0.37 -2.64
N THR A 20 1.01 -1.43 -3.19
CA THR A 20 -0.36 -1.45 -3.70
C THR A 20 -1.38 -2.05 -2.72
N LEU A 21 -0.91 -2.80 -1.71
CA LEU A 21 -1.73 -3.42 -0.67
C LEU A 21 -2.66 -2.40 0.02
N ILE A 22 -2.17 -1.20 0.34
CA ILE A 22 -2.96 -0.16 1.02
C ILE A 22 -4.18 0.26 0.17
N LEU A 23 -4.04 0.31 -1.16
CA LEU A 23 -5.15 0.64 -2.05
C LEU A 23 -6.19 -0.46 -2.07
N ILE A 24 -5.73 -1.70 -2.19
CA ILE A 24 -6.60 -2.86 -2.19
C ILE A 24 -7.41 -2.93 -0.89
N VAL A 25 -6.77 -2.70 0.25
CA VAL A 25 -7.47 -2.59 1.54
C VAL A 25 -8.46 -1.41 1.55
N ALA A 26 -8.10 -0.25 0.98
CA ALA A 26 -9.04 0.88 0.90
C ALA A 26 -10.28 0.57 0.03
N ILE A 27 -10.10 -0.14 -1.09
CA ILE A 27 -11.19 -0.59 -1.97
C ILE A 27 -12.08 -1.58 -1.23
N ASP A 28 -11.49 -2.57 -0.57
CA ASP A 28 -12.19 -3.54 0.26
C ASP A 28 -13.05 -2.84 1.34
N ARG A 29 -12.47 -1.91 2.11
CA ARG A 29 -13.22 -1.12 3.11
C ARG A 29 -14.33 -0.27 2.48
N TRP A 30 -14.12 0.23 1.26
CA TRP A 30 -15.15 0.97 0.53
C TRP A 30 -16.32 0.07 0.11
N ILE A 31 -16.05 -1.15 -0.37
CA ILE A 31 -17.07 -2.13 -0.72
C ILE A 31 -17.82 -2.57 0.54
N ALA A 32 -17.12 -2.87 1.64
CA ALA A 32 -17.75 -3.19 2.92
C ALA A 32 -18.71 -2.09 3.39
N THR A 33 -18.37 -0.82 3.14
CA THR A 33 -19.25 0.32 3.47
C THR A 33 -20.53 0.35 2.60
N ARG A 34 -20.45 -0.08 1.33
CA ARG A 34 -21.55 -0.02 0.36
C ARG A 34 -22.45 -1.24 0.40
N VAL A 35 -21.85 -2.43 0.48
CA VAL A 35 -22.52 -3.73 0.42
C VAL A 35 -22.39 -4.42 1.78
N TRP A 36 -22.70 -3.67 2.83
CA TRP A 36 -22.53 -4.07 4.24
C TRP A 36 -23.24 -5.38 4.60
N SER A 37 -24.46 -5.57 4.08
CA SER A 37 -25.27 -6.77 4.35
C SER A 37 -24.67 -8.04 3.73
N TRP A 38 -24.05 -7.92 2.56
CA TRP A 38 -23.32 -9.02 1.94
C TRP A 38 -22.04 -9.35 2.71
N TYR A 39 -21.30 -8.33 3.16
CA TYR A 39 -20.12 -8.55 4.03
C TYR A 39 -20.49 -9.25 5.34
N GLU A 40 -21.61 -8.86 5.94
CA GLU A 40 -22.10 -9.45 7.19
C GLU A 40 -22.57 -10.89 7.02
N SER A 41 -23.11 -11.24 5.84
CA SER A 41 -23.62 -12.59 5.59
C SER A 41 -22.58 -13.69 5.69
N GLN A 42 -21.28 -13.34 5.70
CA GLN A 42 -20.14 -14.27 5.74
C GLN A 42 -20.28 -15.40 4.70
N ALA A 43 -20.94 -15.11 3.58
CA ALA A 43 -21.20 -16.10 2.55
C ALA A 43 -19.89 -16.53 1.89
N THR A 44 -19.90 -17.72 1.28
CA THR A 44 -18.76 -18.24 0.48
C THR A 44 -18.30 -17.24 -0.58
N SER A 45 -19.22 -16.40 -1.09
CA SER A 45 -18.90 -15.34 -2.05
C SER A 45 -17.95 -14.28 -1.47
N THR A 46 -17.99 -13.97 -0.17
CA THR A 46 -17.06 -13.04 0.49
C THR A 46 -15.63 -13.62 0.50
N VAL A 47 -15.50 -14.92 0.74
CA VAL A 47 -14.21 -15.62 0.68
C VAL A 47 -13.65 -15.62 -0.74
N ILE A 48 -14.49 -15.94 -1.74
CA ILE A 48 -14.09 -15.90 -3.16
C ILE A 48 -13.64 -14.49 -3.56
N PHE A 49 -14.33 -13.46 -3.07
CA PHE A 49 -13.92 -12.07 -3.30
C PHE A 49 -12.51 -11.78 -2.76
N PHE A 50 -12.19 -12.20 -1.53
CA PHE A 50 -10.84 -12.02 -1.00
C PHE A 50 -9.77 -12.78 -1.78
N PHE A 51 -10.06 -14.03 -2.19
CA PHE A 51 -9.14 -14.79 -3.04
C PHE A 51 -8.92 -14.13 -4.40
N ALA A 52 -9.99 -13.62 -5.03
CA ALA A 52 -9.89 -12.92 -6.30
C ALA A 52 -9.08 -11.62 -6.17
N GLN A 53 -9.32 -10.86 -5.10
CA GLN A 53 -8.59 -9.64 -4.79
C GLN A 53 -7.09 -9.89 -4.57
N GLU A 54 -6.75 -10.91 -3.78
CA GLU A 54 -5.36 -11.28 -3.50
C GLU A 54 -4.65 -11.81 -4.75
N SER A 55 -5.33 -12.64 -5.53
CA SER A 55 -4.81 -13.17 -6.79
C SER A 55 -4.53 -12.04 -7.80
N PHE A 56 -5.42 -11.05 -7.88
CA PHE A 56 -5.23 -9.87 -8.71
C PHE A 56 -4.01 -9.06 -8.26
N LEU A 57 -3.88 -8.80 -6.96
CA LEU A 57 -2.75 -8.07 -6.38
C LEU A 57 -1.41 -8.76 -6.68
N ILE A 58 -1.31 -10.07 -6.45
CA ILE A 58 -0.10 -10.87 -6.72
C ILE A 58 0.22 -10.87 -8.22
N SER A 59 -0.79 -11.00 -9.08
CA SER A 59 -0.60 -11.02 -10.54
C SER A 59 -0.06 -9.70 -11.06
N VAL A 60 -0.62 -8.57 -10.61
CA VAL A 60 -0.13 -7.22 -10.98
C VAL A 60 1.29 -7.01 -10.47
N ALA A 61 1.55 -7.32 -9.19
CA ALA A 61 2.88 -7.14 -8.59
C ALA A 61 3.96 -7.97 -9.31
N SER A 62 3.66 -9.24 -9.60
CA SER A 62 4.57 -10.15 -10.29
C SER A 62 4.76 -9.74 -11.76
N GLY A 63 3.70 -9.31 -12.44
CA GLY A 63 3.78 -8.81 -13.81
C GLY A 63 4.68 -7.58 -13.93
N CYS A 64 4.51 -6.60 -13.04
CA CYS A 64 5.40 -5.43 -12.98
C CYS A 64 6.85 -5.81 -12.68
N ALA A 65 7.09 -6.79 -11.79
CA ALA A 65 8.43 -7.27 -11.48
C ALA A 65 9.11 -7.93 -12.67
N VAL A 66 8.39 -8.79 -13.40
CA VAL A 66 8.89 -9.44 -14.63
C VAL A 66 9.25 -8.39 -15.68
N LEU A 67 8.36 -7.46 -15.98
CA LEU A 67 8.61 -6.42 -16.98
C LEU A 67 9.84 -5.56 -16.63
N LEU A 68 10.06 -5.27 -15.35
CA LEU A 68 11.23 -4.50 -14.91
C LEU A 68 12.53 -5.31 -14.96
N VAL A 69 12.52 -6.56 -14.49
CA VAL A 69 13.74 -7.40 -14.39
C VAL A 69 14.23 -7.86 -15.77
N TYR A 70 13.32 -8.14 -16.70
CA TYR A 70 13.68 -8.49 -18.07
C TYR A 70 14.01 -7.27 -18.96
N GLY A 71 13.87 -6.04 -18.42
CA GLY A 71 14.30 -4.82 -19.10
C GLY A 71 13.28 -4.25 -20.09
N GLU A 72 12.04 -4.75 -20.10
CA GLU A 72 10.95 -4.21 -20.92
C GLU A 72 10.53 -2.81 -20.45
N ILE A 73 10.69 -2.53 -19.15
CA ILE A 73 10.47 -1.20 -18.56
C ILE A 73 11.79 -0.65 -18.03
N ARG A 74 12.07 0.63 -18.32
CA ARG A 74 13.26 1.31 -17.80
C ARG A 74 13.07 1.66 -16.33
N LEU A 75 14.15 1.58 -15.55
CA LEU A 75 14.13 1.91 -14.11
C LEU A 75 13.54 3.30 -13.81
N PRO A 76 13.85 4.40 -14.54
CA PRO A 76 13.24 5.71 -14.29
C PRO A 76 11.73 5.70 -14.45
N ASP A 77 11.21 5.03 -15.48
CA ASP A 77 9.78 4.96 -15.74
C ASP A 77 9.08 4.18 -14.62
N ALA A 78 9.71 3.10 -14.13
CA ALA A 78 9.20 2.31 -13.00
C ALA A 78 9.21 3.08 -11.67
N VAL A 79 10.23 3.90 -11.39
CA VAL A 79 10.29 4.73 -10.17
C VAL A 79 9.25 5.84 -10.22
N TRP A 80 9.10 6.51 -11.37
CA TRP A 80 8.07 7.55 -11.54
C TRP A 80 6.66 6.98 -11.45
N SER A 81 6.40 5.86 -12.12
CA SER A 81 5.12 5.15 -12.03
C SER A 81 4.78 4.79 -10.58
N ARG A 82 5.75 4.27 -9.82
CA ARG A 82 5.57 4.00 -8.38
C ARG A 82 5.27 5.25 -7.57
N GLY A 83 6.02 6.33 -7.77
CA GLY A 83 5.76 7.61 -7.10
C GLY A 83 4.33 8.12 -7.36
N ASN A 84 3.89 8.11 -8.62
CA ASN A 84 2.53 8.50 -9.00
C ASN A 84 1.47 7.58 -8.40
N SER A 85 1.72 6.27 -8.39
CA SER A 85 0.81 5.31 -7.77
C SER A 85 0.61 5.62 -6.28
N ILE A 86 1.68 5.90 -5.51
CA ILE A 86 1.58 6.24 -4.08
C ILE A 86 0.65 7.45 -3.87
N ILE A 87 0.75 8.47 -4.73
CA ILE A 87 -0.12 9.65 -4.66
C ILE A 87 -1.58 9.26 -4.91
N ILE A 88 -1.87 8.47 -5.96
CA ILE A 88 -3.22 7.98 -6.27
C ILE A 88 -3.78 7.17 -5.10
N ILE A 89 -2.96 6.27 -4.54
CA ILE A 89 -3.32 5.43 -3.40
C ILE A 89 -3.67 6.28 -2.19
N LEU A 90 -2.85 7.28 -1.87
CA LEU A 90 -3.12 8.21 -0.77
C LEU A 90 -4.46 8.94 -0.96
N HIS A 91 -4.74 9.42 -2.18
CA HIS A 91 -6.00 10.10 -2.48
C HIS A 91 -7.21 9.16 -2.34
N GLY A 92 -7.14 7.96 -2.93
CA GLY A 92 -8.20 6.96 -2.81
C GLY A 92 -8.45 6.56 -1.36
N TYR A 93 -7.37 6.34 -0.61
CA TYR A 93 -7.43 6.02 0.81
C TYR A 93 -8.12 7.12 1.64
N LEU A 94 -7.67 8.37 1.48
CA LEU A 94 -8.25 9.51 2.19
C LEU A 94 -9.71 9.76 1.79
N PHE A 95 -10.07 9.53 0.53
CA PHE A 95 -11.44 9.61 0.07
C PHE A 95 -12.33 8.60 0.80
N VAL A 96 -11.94 7.32 0.86
CA VAL A 96 -12.69 6.27 1.56
C VAL A 96 -12.79 6.57 3.06
N TYR A 97 -11.70 7.03 3.67
CA TYR A 97 -11.69 7.39 5.09
C TYR A 97 -12.66 8.53 5.40
N ARG A 98 -12.61 9.61 4.60
CA ARG A 98 -13.52 10.76 4.75
C ARG A 98 -14.98 10.36 4.53
N ARG A 99 -15.27 9.47 3.58
CA ARG A 99 -16.61 8.95 3.36
C ARG A 99 -17.13 8.16 4.56
N ASN A 100 -16.33 7.24 5.10
CA ASN A 100 -16.68 6.49 6.31
C ASN A 100 -16.98 7.42 7.50
N LEU A 101 -16.14 8.44 7.72
CA LEU A 101 -16.40 9.46 8.76
C LEU A 101 -17.68 10.26 8.51
N SER A 102 -17.97 10.61 7.25
CA SER A 102 -19.18 11.33 6.89
C SER A 102 -20.45 10.51 7.15
N GLU A 103 -20.47 9.25 6.73
CA GLU A 103 -21.58 8.31 6.98
C GLU A 103 -21.82 8.14 8.49
N MET A 104 -20.75 7.97 9.27
CA MET A 104 -20.83 7.88 10.72
C MET A 104 -21.43 9.15 11.36
N ARG A 105 -21.08 10.35 10.85
CA ARG A 105 -21.68 11.61 11.33
C ARG A 105 -23.17 11.70 11.00
N ILE A 106 -23.59 11.20 9.85
CA ILE A 106 -25.01 11.20 9.44
C ILE A 106 -25.80 10.29 10.39
N ILE A 107 -25.31 9.08 10.65
CA ILE A 107 -25.98 8.13 11.56
C ILE A 107 -26.08 8.69 12.98
N LYS A 108 -25.04 9.41 13.46
CA LYS A 108 -25.05 10.04 14.79
C LYS A 108 -26.02 11.22 14.94
N LYS A 109 -26.49 11.84 13.84
CA LYS A 109 -27.41 12.99 13.89
C LYS A 109 -28.87 12.62 14.21
N GLY A 110 -29.20 11.33 14.22
CA GLY A 110 -30.53 10.85 14.60
C GLY A 110 -30.91 9.60 13.80
N ALA A 111 -31.44 8.60 14.49
CA ALA A 111 -31.91 7.37 13.87
C ALA A 111 -33.26 7.63 13.18
N VAL A 112 -33.25 7.67 11.84
CA VAL A 112 -34.50 7.53 11.07
C VAL A 112 -34.97 6.08 11.23
N ILE A 113 -36.23 5.90 11.63
CA ILE A 113 -36.85 4.63 12.10
C ILE A 113 -36.73 3.46 11.09
N HIS A 114 -36.35 3.71 9.83
CA HIS A 114 -36.14 2.68 8.79
C HIS A 114 -34.73 2.62 8.18
N THR A 115 -33.79 3.45 8.65
CA THR A 115 -32.43 3.54 8.07
C THR A 115 -31.34 3.13 9.06
N TYR A 116 -31.69 2.99 10.33
CA TYR A 116 -30.75 2.58 11.36
C TYR A 116 -30.56 1.06 11.37
N SER A 117 -29.32 0.62 11.19
CA SER A 117 -28.89 -0.76 11.40
C SER A 117 -27.71 -0.74 12.37
N VAL A 118 -27.83 -1.49 13.46
CA VAL A 118 -26.74 -1.66 14.45
C VAL A 118 -25.51 -2.26 13.76
N ALA A 119 -25.73 -3.25 12.88
CA ALA A 119 -24.67 -3.90 12.11
C ALA A 119 -23.91 -2.91 11.22
N ARG A 120 -24.62 -2.02 10.52
CA ARG A 120 -23.98 -0.98 9.69
C ARG A 120 -23.12 -0.02 10.53
N THR A 121 -23.59 0.33 11.73
CA THR A 121 -22.83 1.20 12.65
C THR A 121 -21.57 0.49 13.15
N PHE A 122 -21.67 -0.80 13.49
CA PHE A 122 -20.53 -1.63 13.89
C PHE A 122 -19.47 -1.70 12.78
N GLN A 123 -19.87 -2.04 11.55
CA GLN A 123 -18.96 -2.13 10.41
C GLN A 123 -18.28 -0.80 10.09
N LEU A 124 -18.99 0.32 10.16
CA LEU A 124 -18.37 1.64 9.96
C LEU A 124 -17.34 1.96 11.06
N ASN A 125 -17.62 1.61 12.32
CA ASN A 125 -16.65 1.79 13.40
C ASN A 125 -15.40 0.93 13.20
N GLU A 126 -15.59 -0.33 12.81
CA GLU A 126 -14.50 -1.26 12.49
C GLU A 126 -13.66 -0.74 11.32
N ASN A 127 -14.29 -0.32 10.21
CA ASN A 127 -13.61 0.27 9.06
C ASN A 127 -12.80 1.51 9.46
N ILE A 128 -13.36 2.41 10.27
CA ILE A 128 -12.66 3.61 10.75
C ILE A 128 -11.47 3.22 11.65
N ALA A 129 -11.63 2.23 12.52
CA ALA A 129 -10.57 1.74 13.40
C ALA A 129 -9.41 1.13 12.59
N LEU A 130 -9.72 0.24 11.64
CA LEU A 130 -8.75 -0.36 10.74
C LEU A 130 -8.02 0.68 9.91
N MET A 131 -8.73 1.68 9.37
CA MET A 131 -8.08 2.75 8.63
C MET A 131 -7.17 3.60 9.54
N LYS A 132 -7.60 3.93 10.76
CA LYS A 132 -6.71 4.63 11.71
C LYS A 132 -5.45 3.83 12.04
N MET A 133 -5.58 2.51 12.23
CA MET A 133 -4.44 1.62 12.38
C MET A 133 -3.49 1.73 11.19
N LEU A 134 -4.00 1.55 9.98
CA LEU A 134 -3.18 1.59 8.76
C LEU A 134 -2.47 2.94 8.57
N LEU A 135 -3.09 4.06 8.92
CA LEU A 135 -2.44 5.37 8.91
C LEU A 135 -1.27 5.45 9.90
N ARG A 136 -1.38 4.81 11.07
CA ARG A 136 -0.26 4.72 12.03
C ARG A 136 0.88 3.88 11.48
N ILE A 137 0.59 2.81 10.73
CA ILE A 137 1.62 2.00 10.05
C ILE A 137 2.26 2.82 8.91
N ALA A 138 1.46 3.57 8.16
CA ALA A 138 1.93 4.32 7.00
C ALA A 138 3.00 5.37 7.35
N GLY A 139 2.91 6.02 8.51
CA GLY A 139 3.88 7.03 8.94
C GLY A 139 5.33 6.54 8.94
N PRO A 140 5.68 5.52 9.74
CA PRO A 140 7.01 4.90 9.73
C PRO A 140 7.44 4.39 8.36
N LEU A 141 6.52 3.84 7.57
CA LEU A 141 6.83 3.33 6.22
C LEU A 141 7.16 4.44 5.22
N VAL A 142 6.44 5.56 5.28
CA VAL A 142 6.76 6.75 4.48
C VAL A 142 8.12 7.31 4.89
N ALA A 143 8.39 7.38 6.20
CA ALA A 143 9.71 7.81 6.69
C ALA A 143 10.85 6.89 6.20
N ALA A 144 10.63 5.58 6.18
CA ALA A 144 11.62 4.62 5.69
C ALA A 144 11.80 4.64 4.16
N THR A 145 10.76 4.96 3.38
CA THR A 145 10.84 5.02 1.91
C THR A 145 11.35 6.36 1.37
N THR A 146 11.14 7.45 2.11
CA THR A 146 11.52 8.82 1.67
C THR A 146 13.00 8.92 1.25
N PRO A 147 13.98 8.38 2.00
CA PRO A 147 15.37 8.44 1.58
C PRO A 147 15.63 7.77 0.23
N ALA A 148 14.97 6.64 -0.08
CA ALA A 148 15.14 5.97 -1.36
C ALA A 148 14.74 6.91 -2.52
N PHE A 149 13.58 7.56 -2.42
CA PHE A 149 13.15 8.52 -3.44
C PHE A 149 14.12 9.71 -3.56
N LEU A 150 14.59 10.26 -2.44
CA LEU A 150 15.55 11.36 -2.44
C LEU A 150 16.86 10.98 -3.15
N PHE A 151 17.46 9.85 -2.78
CA PHE A 151 18.69 9.38 -3.42
C PHE A 151 18.50 9.07 -4.91
N TYR A 152 17.35 8.51 -5.29
CA TYR A 152 17.06 8.28 -6.70
C TYR A 152 16.92 9.60 -7.48
N SER A 153 16.28 10.62 -6.90
CA SER A 153 16.21 11.95 -7.50
C SER A 153 17.58 12.56 -7.70
N VAL A 154 18.50 12.44 -6.71
CA VAL A 154 19.89 12.91 -6.85
C VAL A 154 20.61 12.17 -7.98
N PHE A 155 20.46 10.84 -8.07
CA PHE A 155 21.03 10.04 -9.17
C PHE A 155 20.52 10.51 -10.54
N PHE A 156 19.21 10.76 -10.67
CA PHE A 156 18.59 11.15 -11.92
C PHE A 156 18.97 12.57 -12.36
N LEU A 157 19.04 13.51 -11.42
CA LEU A 157 19.37 14.90 -11.69
C LEU A 157 20.87 15.13 -11.95
N THR A 158 21.75 14.20 -11.55
CA THR A 158 23.20 14.30 -11.78
C THR A 158 23.55 13.78 -13.17
N PRO A 159 23.96 14.64 -14.13
CA PRO A 159 24.36 14.20 -15.47
C PRO A 159 25.57 13.26 -15.42
N PRO A 160 25.71 12.34 -16.40
CA PRO A 160 26.93 11.54 -16.54
C PRO A 160 28.10 12.40 -17.03
N ASN A 161 29.33 12.02 -16.68
CA ASN A 161 30.57 12.55 -17.27
C ASN A 161 30.90 14.03 -16.97
N ILE A 162 30.33 14.60 -15.91
CA ILE A 162 30.62 15.98 -15.46
C ILE A 162 31.61 16.03 -14.28
N GLY A 163 32.24 14.91 -13.92
CA GLY A 163 33.15 14.79 -12.79
C GLY A 163 32.48 14.48 -11.44
N TYR A 164 31.15 14.42 -11.39
CA TYR A 164 30.37 14.05 -10.18
C TYR A 164 29.88 12.59 -10.20
N ASP A 165 30.50 11.72 -10.98
CA ASP A 165 30.06 10.31 -11.11
C ASP A 165 30.12 9.55 -9.78
N GLY A 166 31.01 9.93 -8.87
CA GLY A 166 31.06 9.40 -7.51
C GLY A 166 29.77 9.61 -6.72
N ILE A 167 29.19 10.82 -6.78
CA ILE A 167 27.91 11.13 -6.12
C ILE A 167 26.78 10.34 -6.77
N ARG A 168 26.82 10.19 -8.10
CA ARG A 168 25.82 9.43 -8.85
C ARG A 168 25.82 7.95 -8.44
N TYR A 169 26.98 7.29 -8.43
CA TYR A 169 27.08 5.89 -8.04
C TYR A 169 26.78 5.67 -6.54
N PHE A 170 27.18 6.60 -5.69
CA PHE A 170 26.80 6.58 -4.27
C PHE A 170 25.28 6.65 -4.10
N SER A 171 24.62 7.55 -4.84
CA SER A 171 23.18 7.75 -4.75
C SER A 171 22.38 6.51 -5.17
N VAL A 172 22.76 5.84 -6.25
CA VAL A 172 22.08 4.58 -6.65
C VAL A 172 22.34 3.44 -5.65
N GLY A 173 23.54 3.37 -5.06
CA GLY A 173 23.83 2.40 -4.00
C GLY A 173 22.98 2.65 -2.75
N MET A 174 22.84 3.91 -2.34
CA MET A 174 21.97 4.29 -1.22
C MET A 174 20.49 4.04 -1.51
N TYR A 175 20.04 4.25 -2.75
CA TYR A 175 18.69 3.88 -3.18
C TYR A 175 18.41 2.39 -2.97
N ASP A 176 19.30 1.51 -3.44
CA ASP A 176 19.12 0.06 -3.27
C ASP A 176 19.20 -0.36 -1.78
N LEU A 177 20.09 0.25 -1.00
CA LEU A 177 20.17 0.02 0.46
C LEU A 177 18.85 0.38 1.16
N TRP A 178 18.31 1.56 0.88
CA TRP A 178 17.07 2.02 1.52
C TRP A 178 15.85 1.21 1.09
N LEU A 179 15.82 0.66 -0.12
CA LEU A 179 14.79 -0.30 -0.51
C LEU A 179 14.88 -1.60 0.30
N ALA A 180 16.08 -2.08 0.62
CA ALA A 180 16.25 -3.25 1.49
C ALA A 180 15.84 -2.95 2.94
N VAL A 181 16.21 -1.77 3.46
CA VAL A 181 15.77 -1.28 4.78
C VAL A 181 14.25 -1.19 4.85
N TYR A 182 13.59 -0.67 3.81
CA TYR A 182 12.13 -0.63 3.75
C TYR A 182 11.51 -2.02 3.86
N ALA A 183 12.03 -3.01 3.13
CA ALA A 183 11.52 -4.38 3.21
C ALA A 183 11.62 -4.96 4.63
N TYR A 184 12.74 -4.68 5.32
CA TYR A 184 12.93 -5.07 6.71
C TYR A 184 11.95 -4.36 7.66
N PHE A 185 11.76 -3.04 7.50
CA PHE A 185 10.78 -2.27 8.30
C PHE A 185 9.35 -2.77 8.09
N MET A 186 8.96 -3.12 6.87
CA MET A 186 7.64 -3.69 6.57
C MET A 186 7.39 -4.97 7.38
N LEU A 187 8.37 -5.88 7.44
CA LEU A 187 8.24 -7.15 8.16
C LEU A 187 8.11 -6.97 9.67
N ILE A 188 8.69 -5.91 10.23
CA ILE A 188 8.67 -5.64 11.67
C ILE A 188 7.44 -4.82 12.08
N CYS A 189 7.06 -3.81 11.30
CA CYS A 189 5.96 -2.91 11.64
C CYS A 189 4.60 -3.62 11.67
N VAL A 190 4.39 -4.62 10.80
CA VAL A 190 3.12 -5.37 10.74
C VAL A 190 2.81 -6.10 12.07
N PRO A 191 3.67 -6.99 12.60
CA PRO A 191 3.38 -7.72 13.82
C PRO A 191 3.38 -6.85 15.09
N ILE A 192 4.22 -5.81 15.15
CA ILE A 192 4.29 -4.94 16.34
C ILE A 192 2.98 -4.16 16.53
N ILE A 193 2.37 -3.71 15.43
CA ILE A 193 1.17 -2.88 15.52
C ILE A 193 -0.06 -3.71 15.88
N ASP A 194 -0.11 -4.97 15.45
CA ASP A 194 -1.14 -5.91 15.89
C ASP A 194 -1.07 -6.15 17.42
N ALA A 195 0.13 -6.32 17.97
CA ALA A 195 0.33 -6.49 19.41
C ALA A 195 -0.08 -5.25 20.24
N VAL A 196 0.15 -4.04 19.72
CA VAL A 196 -0.25 -2.78 20.39
C VAL A 196 -1.77 -2.57 20.35
N ILE A 197 -2.45 -3.12 19.35
CA ILE A 197 -3.91 -3.00 19.26
C ILE A 197 -4.61 -3.97 20.20
N ASN A 198 -4.08 -5.18 20.38
CA ASN A 198 -4.66 -6.16 21.29
C ASN A 198 -4.46 -5.83 22.78
N THR A 199 -3.69 -4.79 23.10
CA THR A 199 -3.39 -4.37 24.48
C THR A 199 -4.08 -3.07 24.90
N ASN A 200 -4.78 -2.38 24.00
CA ASN A 200 -5.53 -1.14 24.26
C ASN A 200 -7.04 -1.32 24.01
#